data_AF-A0A6I5C6G2-F1
#
_entry.id   AF-A0A6I5C6G2-F1
#
_cell.length_a   1.000
_cell.length_b   1.000
_cell.length_c   1.000
_cell.angle_alpha   90.00
_cell.angle_beta   90.00
_cell.angle_gamma   90.00
#
_symmetry.space_group_name_H-M   'P 1'
#
loop_
_entity.id
_entity.type
_entity.pdbx_description
1 polymer ?
#
loop_
_entity_poly.entity_id
_entity_poly.type
_entity_poly.pdbx_seq_one_letter_code
_entity_poly.pdbx_strand_id
1 'polypeptide(L)'
;MASTSSGTERAAFAERIRGALEGCCPDSRAELAGSLGAGTADAFSDIDIAWVVPDGRFPDCLERAVAALAAVRPVGSVRRDPDFHHSDRRRLLFVRFTGVPLFWRLDLDVRTASVAGDPYYDTGNPAARAREGEWSRPASALANALGAVKAVARGRDEAARGLLDRG
;
A
#
# COMPACT_ATOMS: atom_id res chain seq x y z
N MET A 1 -5.05 25.39 -11.41
CA MET A 1 -5.23 25.66 -9.97
C MET A 1 -5.97 24.54 -9.21
N ALA A 2 -5.95 23.28 -9.68
CA ALA A 2 -6.62 22.14 -9.03
C ALA A 2 -5.67 21.25 -8.18
N SER A 3 -4.37 21.57 -8.14
CA SER A 3 -3.34 20.68 -7.57
C SER A 3 -3.28 20.74 -6.04
N THR A 4 -3.49 21.92 -5.44
CA THR A 4 -3.40 22.13 -3.99
C THR A 4 -4.57 21.53 -3.22
N SER A 5 -5.81 21.66 -3.74
CA SER A 5 -6.99 21.06 -3.09
C SER A 5 -6.90 19.53 -3.07
N SER A 6 -6.47 18.93 -4.19
CA SER A 6 -6.29 17.48 -4.32
C SER A 6 -5.21 16.95 -3.37
N GLY A 7 -4.09 17.68 -3.21
CA GLY A 7 -3.03 17.31 -2.27
C GLY A 7 -3.52 17.29 -0.81
N THR A 8 -4.23 18.33 -0.38
CA THR A 8 -4.82 18.41 0.97
C THR A 8 -5.89 17.33 1.19
N GLU A 9 -6.73 17.05 0.19
CA GLU A 9 -7.74 15.99 0.25
C GLU A 9 -7.10 14.60 0.42
N ARG A 10 -6.00 14.32 -0.30
CA ARG A 10 -5.28 13.05 -0.17
C ARG A 10 -4.69 12.87 1.22
N ALA A 11 -4.03 13.90 1.74
CA ALA A 11 -3.45 13.87 3.08
C ALA A 11 -4.54 13.65 4.14
N ALA A 12 -5.65 14.39 4.05
CA ALA A 12 -6.78 14.20 4.95
C ALA A 12 -7.40 12.79 4.84
N PHE A 13 -7.43 12.20 3.65
CA PHE A 13 -7.88 10.82 3.47
C PHE A 13 -6.92 9.81 4.10
N ALA A 14 -5.60 9.99 3.91
CA ALA A 14 -4.59 9.14 4.53
C ALA A 14 -4.64 9.20 6.06
N GLU A 15 -4.87 10.38 6.66
CA GLU A 15 -5.04 10.52 8.11
C GLU A 15 -6.28 9.79 8.63
N ARG A 16 -7.41 9.84 7.91
CA ARG A 16 -8.59 9.03 8.29
C ARG A 16 -8.32 7.53 8.21
N ILE A 17 -7.55 7.08 7.23
CA ILE A 17 -7.12 5.67 7.14
C ILE A 17 -6.27 5.30 8.35
N ARG A 18 -5.26 6.11 8.71
CA ARG A 18 -4.41 5.88 9.88
C ARG A 18 -5.23 5.75 11.16
N GLY A 19 -6.14 6.70 11.41
CA GLY A 19 -7.02 6.67 12.57
C GLY A 19 -7.93 5.42 12.61
N ALA A 20 -8.42 4.96 11.47
CA ALA A 20 -9.22 3.74 11.42
C ALA A 20 -8.39 2.46 11.70
N LEU A 21 -7.15 2.40 11.21
CA LEU A 21 -6.24 1.29 11.47
C LEU A 21 -5.86 1.24 12.96
N GLU A 22 -5.41 2.35 13.53
CA GLU A 22 -5.08 2.44 14.96
C GLU A 22 -6.30 2.19 15.85
N GLY A 23 -7.49 2.68 15.45
CA GLY A 23 -8.73 2.44 16.18
C GLY A 23 -9.20 0.98 16.16
N CYS A 24 -8.81 0.18 15.16
CA CYS A 24 -9.20 -1.24 15.08
C CYS A 24 -8.23 -2.19 15.79
N CYS A 25 -7.00 -1.75 16.07
CA CYS A 25 -6.03 -2.48 16.88
C CYS A 25 -5.39 -1.56 17.93
N PRO A 26 -5.83 -1.65 19.20
CA PRO A 26 -5.11 -1.02 20.31
C PRO A 26 -3.62 -1.39 20.31
N ASP A 27 -2.79 -0.46 20.76
CA ASP A 27 -1.32 -0.59 20.82
C ASP A 27 -0.62 -0.78 19.47
N SER A 28 -1.33 -0.57 18.36
CA SER A 28 -0.73 -0.45 17.03
C SER A 28 -0.37 1.00 16.70
N ARG A 29 0.51 1.19 15.72
CA ARG A 29 0.94 2.50 15.23
C ARG A 29 0.92 2.54 13.71
N ALA A 30 0.22 3.49 13.12
CA ALA A 30 0.17 3.72 11.68
C ALA A 30 0.87 5.03 11.33
N GLU A 31 1.84 4.98 10.42
CA GLU A 31 2.65 6.12 10.00
C GLU A 31 2.57 6.32 8.49
N LEU A 32 2.49 7.59 8.07
CA LEU A 32 2.68 7.93 6.66
C LEU A 32 4.11 7.60 6.25
N ALA A 33 4.23 6.92 5.12
CA ALA A 33 5.50 6.63 4.48
C ALA A 33 5.56 7.29 3.09
N GLY A 34 6.62 6.97 2.34
CA GLY A 34 6.77 7.39 0.95
C GLY A 34 6.68 8.91 0.78
N SER A 35 6.11 9.32 -0.36
CA SER A 35 6.09 10.74 -0.73
C SER A 35 5.22 11.61 0.17
N LEU A 36 4.13 11.06 0.74
CA LEU A 36 3.29 11.78 1.70
C LEU A 36 4.00 11.97 3.04
N GLY A 37 4.61 10.92 3.59
CA GLY A 37 5.39 11.02 4.83
C GLY A 37 6.61 11.94 4.71
N ALA A 38 7.23 11.98 3.53
CA ALA A 38 8.37 12.85 3.25
C ALA A 38 7.99 14.30 2.84
N GLY A 39 6.70 14.62 2.69
CA GLY A 39 6.25 15.95 2.25
C GLY A 39 6.61 16.30 0.79
N THR A 40 6.87 15.28 -0.05
CA THR A 40 7.29 15.43 -1.46
C THR A 40 6.23 14.94 -2.45
N ALA A 41 5.00 14.71 -1.98
CA ALA A 41 3.93 14.16 -2.79
C ALA A 41 3.49 15.08 -3.93
N ASP A 42 3.25 14.50 -5.11
CA ASP A 42 2.76 15.18 -6.31
C ASP A 42 1.36 14.66 -6.71
N ALA A 43 0.80 15.14 -7.82
CA ALA A 43 -0.53 14.72 -8.29
C ALA A 43 -0.63 13.21 -8.59
N PHE A 44 0.50 12.51 -8.75
CA PHE A 44 0.60 11.09 -9.11
C PHE A 44 0.98 10.20 -7.93
N SER A 45 1.21 10.76 -6.74
CA SER A 45 1.49 10.00 -5.52
C SER A 45 0.31 9.13 -5.09
N ASP A 46 0.64 7.89 -4.74
CA ASP A 46 -0.12 6.95 -3.93
C ASP A 46 -0.13 7.37 -2.45
N ILE A 47 -0.74 6.53 -1.63
CA ILE A 47 -0.76 6.64 -0.18
C ILE A 47 0.03 5.46 0.38
N ASP A 48 1.18 5.73 0.99
CA ASP A 48 1.98 4.70 1.66
C ASP A 48 1.76 4.80 3.17
N ILE A 49 1.38 3.70 3.81
CA ILE A 49 1.23 3.61 5.27
C ILE A 49 1.98 2.40 5.78
N ALA A 50 2.87 2.61 6.75
CA ALA A 50 3.43 1.54 7.56
C ALA A 50 2.55 1.36 8.81
N TRP A 51 2.04 0.15 9.04
CA TRP A 51 1.21 -0.17 10.20
C TRP A 51 1.86 -1.26 11.04
N VAL A 52 2.38 -0.88 12.19
CA VAL A 52 3.01 -1.79 13.15
C VAL A 52 1.95 -2.28 14.13
N VAL A 53 1.81 -3.59 14.24
CA VAL A 53 0.83 -4.25 15.12
C VAL A 53 1.54 -5.17 16.13
N PRO A 54 0.92 -5.46 17.29
CA PRO A 54 1.48 -6.46 18.20
C PRO A 54 1.60 -7.84 17.54
N ASP A 55 2.70 -8.56 17.81
CA ASP A 55 3.00 -9.86 17.20
C ASP A 55 1.85 -10.87 17.30
N GLY A 56 1.28 -11.04 18.50
CA GLY A 56 0.17 -11.97 18.73
C GLY A 56 -1.15 -11.56 18.09
N ARG A 57 -1.23 -10.38 17.47
CA ARG A 57 -2.44 -9.83 16.85
C ARG A 57 -2.37 -9.80 15.33
N PHE A 58 -1.25 -10.21 14.74
CA PHE A 58 -1.00 -10.05 13.31
C PHE A 58 -2.09 -10.67 12.41
N PRO A 59 -2.50 -11.95 12.59
CA PRO A 59 -3.58 -12.53 11.79
C PRO A 59 -4.91 -11.75 11.91
N ASP A 60 -5.32 -11.47 13.15
CA ASP A 60 -6.55 -10.71 13.43
C ASP A 60 -6.52 -9.31 12.81
N CYS A 61 -5.37 -8.64 12.82
CA CYS A 61 -5.19 -7.32 12.22
C CYS A 61 -5.36 -7.38 10.70
N LEU A 62 -4.82 -8.41 10.04
CA LEU A 62 -4.98 -8.57 8.59
C LEU A 62 -6.44 -8.80 8.19
N GLU A 63 -7.19 -9.58 8.98
CA GLU A 63 -8.62 -9.81 8.74
C GLU A 63 -9.44 -8.53 8.97
N ARG A 64 -9.13 -7.78 10.04
CA ARG A 64 -9.84 -6.55 10.40
C ARG A 64 -9.48 -5.35 9.56
N ALA A 65 -8.27 -5.30 9.00
CA ALA A 65 -7.76 -4.17 8.21
C ALA A 65 -8.76 -3.76 7.13
N VAL A 66 -9.26 -4.73 6.34
CA VAL A 66 -10.16 -4.44 5.22
C VAL A 66 -11.47 -3.82 5.71
N ALA A 67 -12.02 -4.30 6.82
CA ALA A 67 -13.23 -3.74 7.42
C ALA A 67 -13.00 -2.32 7.97
N ALA A 68 -11.86 -2.08 8.62
CA ALA A 68 -11.48 -0.76 9.10
C ALA A 68 -11.31 0.25 7.95
N LEU A 69 -10.67 -0.18 6.86
CA LEU A 69 -10.54 0.63 5.64
C LEU A 69 -11.91 0.90 5.00
N ALA A 70 -12.79 -0.10 4.94
CA ALA A 70 -14.14 0.02 4.40
C ALA A 70 -15.02 1.02 5.17
N ALA A 71 -14.78 1.18 6.49
CA ALA A 71 -15.46 2.18 7.31
C ALA A 71 -15.07 3.62 6.95
N VAL A 72 -13.87 3.84 6.40
CA VAL A 72 -13.44 5.16 5.92
C VAL A 72 -14.00 5.44 4.53
N ARG A 73 -13.92 4.46 3.63
CA ARG A 73 -14.42 4.53 2.26
C ARG A 73 -14.61 3.10 1.74
N PRO A 74 -15.65 2.81 0.94
CA PRO A 74 -15.83 1.47 0.40
C PRO A 74 -14.59 0.96 -0.34
N VAL A 75 -14.13 -0.24 0.03
CA VAL A 75 -13.00 -0.91 -0.62
C VAL A 75 -13.49 -1.56 -1.91
N GLY A 76 -12.88 -1.21 -3.03
CA GLY A 76 -13.18 -1.79 -4.33
C GLY A 76 -12.32 -3.02 -4.65
N SER A 77 -11.06 -3.03 -4.21
CA SER A 77 -10.20 -4.22 -4.31
C SER A 77 -9.05 -4.20 -3.33
N VAL A 78 -8.60 -5.40 -2.94
CA VAL A 78 -7.42 -5.65 -2.13
C VAL A 78 -6.56 -6.69 -2.83
N ARG A 79 -5.26 -6.44 -2.90
CA ARG A 79 -4.27 -7.41 -3.37
C ARG A 79 -3.17 -7.52 -2.33
N ARG A 80 -2.58 -8.70 -2.21
CA ARG A 80 -1.41 -8.95 -1.36
C ARG A 80 -0.18 -9.01 -2.23
N ASP A 81 0.84 -8.27 -1.85
CA ASP A 81 2.12 -8.33 -2.51
C ASP A 81 2.63 -9.78 -2.59
N PRO A 82 3.07 -10.25 -3.78
CA PRO A 82 3.46 -11.63 -3.97
C PRO A 82 4.77 -11.97 -3.24
N ASP A 83 5.57 -10.96 -2.92
CA ASP A 83 6.85 -11.11 -2.27
C ASP A 83 6.70 -11.38 -0.77
N PHE A 84 5.59 -10.94 -0.16
CA PHE A 84 5.26 -11.15 1.26
C PHE A 84 3.93 -11.91 1.46
N HIS A 85 3.52 -12.71 0.47
CA HIS A 85 2.20 -13.35 0.46
C HIS A 85 1.99 -14.43 1.53
N HIS A 86 3.04 -15.04 2.04
CA HIS A 86 2.98 -16.04 3.12
C HIS A 86 3.89 -15.66 4.29
N SER A 87 4.44 -14.44 4.29
CA SER A 87 5.20 -13.93 5.43
C SER A 87 4.33 -13.95 6.69
N ASP A 88 4.93 -14.44 7.78
CA ASP A 88 4.28 -14.67 9.07
C ASP A 88 4.23 -13.40 9.94
N ARG A 89 5.05 -12.39 9.61
CA ARG A 89 5.16 -11.12 10.36
C ARG A 89 5.08 -9.87 9.50
N ARG A 90 4.98 -10.01 8.16
CA ARG A 90 4.85 -8.88 7.24
C ARG A 90 3.76 -9.13 6.21
N ARG A 91 3.03 -8.07 5.85
CA ARG A 91 2.10 -8.10 4.74
C ARG A 91 2.04 -6.75 4.07
N LEU A 92 2.36 -6.70 2.78
CA LEU A 92 2.08 -5.53 1.97
C LEU A 92 0.74 -5.72 1.23
N LEU A 93 -0.20 -4.81 1.48
CA LEU A 93 -1.52 -4.79 0.86
C LEU A 93 -1.63 -3.62 -0.11
N PHE A 94 -2.09 -3.88 -1.32
CA PHE A 94 -2.46 -2.87 -2.30
C PHE A 94 -3.99 -2.72 -2.31
N VAL A 95 -4.48 -1.58 -1.86
CA VAL A 95 -5.92 -1.33 -1.69
C VAL A 95 -6.37 -0.23 -2.63
N ARG A 96 -7.51 -0.47 -3.29
CA ARG A 96 -8.24 0.56 -4.05
C ARG A 96 -9.60 0.77 -3.44
N PHE A 97 -9.97 2.04 -3.37
CA PHE A 97 -11.26 2.48 -2.85
C PHE A 97 -12.18 2.90 -3.99
N THR A 98 -13.48 2.67 -3.81
CA THR A 98 -14.50 3.09 -4.77
C THR A 98 -14.63 4.61 -4.77
N GLY A 99 -14.65 5.19 -5.98
CA GLY A 99 -14.80 6.63 -6.16
C GLY A 99 -13.65 7.46 -5.58
N VAL A 100 -12.44 6.90 -5.54
CA VAL A 100 -11.20 7.59 -5.16
C VAL A 100 -10.30 7.71 -6.40
N PRO A 101 -9.54 8.81 -6.58
CA PRO A 101 -8.67 8.98 -7.73
C PRO A 101 -7.74 7.79 -7.97
N LEU A 102 -7.54 7.46 -9.25
CA LEU A 102 -6.84 6.24 -9.69
C LEU A 102 -5.42 6.09 -9.12
N PHE A 103 -4.71 7.20 -8.95
CA PHE A 103 -3.33 7.21 -8.44
C PHE A 103 -3.25 7.07 -6.93
N TRP A 104 -4.33 7.32 -6.19
CA TRP A 104 -4.40 7.20 -4.73
C TRP A 104 -4.69 5.76 -4.30
N ARG A 105 -3.91 4.84 -4.84
CA ARG A 105 -3.81 3.48 -4.30
C ARG A 105 -3.20 3.58 -2.90
N LEU A 106 -3.72 2.79 -1.97
CA LEU A 106 -3.08 2.60 -0.66
C LEU A 106 -2.13 1.41 -0.73
N ASP A 107 -0.88 1.65 -0.36
CA ASP A 107 0.16 0.66 -0.13
C ASP A 107 0.33 0.56 1.39
N LEU A 108 -0.25 -0.48 1.98
CA LEU A 108 -0.28 -0.70 3.43
C LEU A 108 0.72 -1.80 3.79
N ASP A 109 1.87 -1.42 4.36
CA ASP A 109 2.91 -2.32 4.87
C ASP A 109 2.62 -2.63 6.34
N VAL A 110 1.97 -3.77 6.58
CA VAL A 110 1.66 -4.28 7.92
C VAL A 110 2.84 -5.08 8.43
N ARG A 111 3.36 -4.75 9.62
CA ARG A 111 4.48 -5.46 10.27
C ARG A 111 4.17 -5.76 11.71
N THR A 112 4.70 -6.86 12.24
CA THR A 112 4.69 -7.06 13.69
C THR A 112 5.73 -6.18 14.38
N ALA A 113 5.49 -5.90 15.67
CA ALA A 113 6.39 -5.10 16.49
C ALA A 113 7.82 -5.66 16.51
N SER A 114 7.98 -6.99 16.59
CA SER A 114 9.31 -7.62 16.61
C SER A 114 10.15 -7.40 15.34
N VAL A 115 9.51 -7.10 14.19
CA VAL A 115 10.20 -6.88 12.90
C VAL A 115 10.02 -5.46 12.37
N ALA A 116 9.40 -4.57 13.15
CA ALA A 116 9.11 -3.20 12.72
C ALA A 116 10.37 -2.44 12.27
N GLY A 117 11.49 -2.65 12.97
CA GLY A 117 12.80 -2.06 12.67
C GLY A 117 13.56 -2.71 11.51
N ASP A 118 13.05 -3.79 10.92
CA ASP A 118 13.68 -4.47 9.79
C ASP A 118 12.88 -4.23 8.49
N PRO A 119 13.30 -3.25 7.65
CA PRO A 119 12.65 -2.99 6.37
C PRO A 119 12.82 -4.12 5.35
N TYR A 120 13.77 -5.03 5.57
CA TYR A 120 14.10 -6.12 4.67
C TYR A 120 13.57 -7.48 5.17
N TYR A 121 12.83 -7.52 6.27
CA TYR A 121 12.24 -8.76 6.76
C TYR A 121 11.51 -9.52 5.64
N ASP A 122 11.86 -10.80 5.49
CA ASP A 122 11.41 -11.73 4.43
C ASP A 122 11.73 -11.33 2.98
N THR A 123 12.56 -10.32 2.76
CA THR A 123 13.06 -10.02 1.41
C THR A 123 13.91 -11.19 0.92
N GLY A 124 13.44 -11.84 -0.14
CA GLY A 124 14.12 -13.01 -0.70
C GLY A 124 13.81 -14.33 0.01
N ASN A 125 12.93 -14.36 1.03
CA ASN A 125 12.48 -15.60 1.65
C ASN A 125 11.52 -16.35 0.70
N PRO A 126 11.89 -17.53 0.14
CA PRO A 126 11.02 -18.26 -0.78
C PRO A 126 9.71 -18.74 -0.11
N ALA A 127 9.74 -19.02 1.20
CA ALA A 127 8.55 -19.46 1.93
C ALA A 127 7.52 -18.34 2.12
N ALA A 128 7.95 -17.08 2.05
CA ALA A 128 7.07 -15.92 2.12
C ALA A 128 6.41 -15.58 0.77
N ARG A 129 6.86 -16.18 -0.35
CA ARG A 129 6.40 -15.84 -1.70
C ARG A 129 5.05 -16.47 -2.04
N ALA A 130 4.26 -15.79 -2.86
CA ALA A 130 3.05 -16.34 -3.46
C ALA A 130 3.39 -17.57 -4.31
N ARG A 131 2.50 -18.56 -4.27
CA ARG A 131 2.52 -19.74 -5.12
C ARG A 131 1.87 -19.44 -6.46
N GLU A 132 2.03 -20.35 -7.41
CA GLU A 132 1.34 -20.26 -8.70
C GLU A 132 -0.18 -20.19 -8.50
N GLY A 133 -0.84 -19.30 -9.24
CA GLY A 133 -2.28 -19.04 -9.14
C GLY A 133 -2.71 -18.09 -8.03
N GLU A 134 -1.84 -17.78 -7.05
CA GLU A 134 -2.18 -16.87 -5.94
C GLU A 134 -1.98 -15.38 -6.27
N TRP A 135 -1.26 -15.09 -7.36
CA TRP A 135 -0.98 -13.73 -7.81
C TRP A 135 -1.46 -13.51 -9.25
N SER A 136 -2.23 -12.43 -9.45
CA SER A 136 -2.75 -12.09 -10.77
C SER A 136 -1.73 -11.33 -11.61
N ARG A 137 -1.20 -11.99 -12.65
CA ARG A 137 -0.32 -11.35 -13.65
C ARG A 137 -1.03 -10.20 -14.40
N PRO A 138 -2.27 -10.35 -14.90
CA PRO A 138 -2.96 -9.23 -15.56
C PRO A 138 -3.15 -8.01 -14.67
N ALA A 139 -3.46 -8.22 -13.38
CA ALA A 139 -3.56 -7.10 -12.44
C ALA A 139 -2.20 -6.42 -12.21
N SER A 140 -1.09 -7.14 -12.34
CA SER A 140 0.27 -6.60 -12.25
C SER A 140 0.62 -5.77 -13.48
N ALA A 141 0.28 -6.24 -14.67
CA ALA A 141 0.39 -5.50 -15.92
C ALA A 141 -0.30 -4.12 -15.83
N LEU A 142 -1.54 -4.11 -15.30
CA LEU A 142 -2.28 -2.87 -15.09
C LEU A 142 -1.60 -1.93 -14.08
N ALA A 143 -1.05 -2.48 -12.99
CA ALA A 143 -0.30 -1.67 -12.02
C ALA A 143 0.97 -1.08 -12.62
N ASN A 144 1.68 -1.86 -13.45
CA ASN A 144 2.86 -1.41 -14.19
C ASN A 144 2.52 -0.30 -15.20
N ALA A 145 1.42 -0.43 -15.94
CA ALA A 145 0.95 0.60 -16.87
C ALA A 145 0.67 1.93 -16.15
N LEU A 146 0.06 1.89 -14.97
CA LEU A 146 -0.11 3.10 -14.16
C LEU A 146 1.21 3.66 -13.67
N GLY A 147 2.13 2.79 -13.23
CA GLY A 147 3.50 3.19 -12.89
C GLY A 147 4.21 3.87 -14.06
N ALA A 148 4.01 3.38 -15.29
CA ALA A 148 4.59 3.96 -16.50
C ALA A 148 4.04 5.37 -16.76
N VAL A 149 2.72 5.57 -16.58
CA VAL A 149 2.12 6.92 -16.63
C VAL A 149 2.73 7.85 -15.59
N LYS A 150 2.91 7.38 -14.33
CA LYS A 150 3.58 8.16 -13.28
C LYS A 150 5.02 8.51 -13.67
N ALA A 151 5.74 7.58 -14.30
CA ALA A 151 7.13 7.75 -14.71
C ALA A 151 7.27 8.77 -15.85
N VAL A 152 6.44 8.67 -16.90
CA VAL A 152 6.40 9.65 -18.01
C VAL A 152 6.06 11.05 -17.50
N ALA A 153 5.06 11.17 -16.62
CA ALA A 153 4.69 12.46 -16.04
C ALA A 153 5.82 13.11 -15.22
N ARG A 154 6.83 12.33 -14.81
CA ARG A 154 8.01 12.77 -14.07
C ARG A 154 9.27 12.83 -14.93
N GLY A 155 9.16 12.67 -16.25
CA GLY A 155 10.29 12.67 -17.19
C GLY A 155 11.23 11.47 -17.04
N ARG A 156 10.71 10.31 -16.61
CA ARG A 156 11.47 9.08 -16.36
C ARG A 156 11.18 8.01 -17.41
N ASP A 157 11.49 8.30 -18.66
CA ASP A 157 11.07 7.48 -19.81
C ASP A 157 11.63 6.05 -19.79
N GLU A 158 12.89 5.87 -19.39
CA GLU A 158 13.50 4.53 -19.24
C GLU A 158 12.79 3.69 -18.17
N ALA A 159 12.40 4.31 -17.05
CA ALA A 159 11.64 3.63 -16.01
C ALA A 159 10.23 3.26 -16.49
N ALA A 160 9.60 4.12 -17.30
CA ALA A 160 8.30 3.84 -17.91
C ALA A 160 8.40 2.63 -18.86
N ARG A 161 9.41 2.60 -19.73
CA ARG A 161 9.67 1.48 -20.64
C ARG A 161 9.87 0.17 -19.88
N GLY A 162 10.75 0.17 -18.89
CA GLY A 162 11.00 -1.03 -18.08
C GLY A 162 9.77 -1.55 -17.34
N LEU A 163 8.81 -0.69 -16.97
CA LEU A 163 7.54 -1.12 -16.39
C LEU A 163 6.64 -1.81 -17.43
N LEU A 164 6.58 -1.27 -18.65
CA LEU A 164 5.80 -1.87 -19.73
C LEU A 164 6.38 -3.21 -20.20
N ASP A 165 7.71 -3.34 -20.25
CA ASP A 165 8.37 -4.59 -20.67
C ASP A 165 8.15 -5.75 -19.68
N ARG A 166 7.88 -5.45 -18.39
CA ARG A 166 7.55 -6.44 -17.35
C ARG A 166 6.05 -6.72 -17.21
N GLY A 167 5.22 -5.95 -17.92
CA GLY A 167 3.76 -6.02 -17.87
C GLY A 167 3.20 -7.21 -18.64
#